data_AF-A0A2S7CY14-F1
#
_entry.id   AF-A0A2S7CY14-F1
#
_cell.length_a   1.000
_cell.length_b   1.000
_cell.length_c   1.000
_cell.angle_alpha   90.00
_cell.angle_beta   90.00
_cell.angle_gamma   90.00
#
_symmetry.space_group_name_H-M   'P 1'
#
loop_
_entity.id
_entity.type
_entity.pdbx_description
1 polymer ?
#
loop_
_entity_poly.entity_id
_entity_poly.type
_entity_poly.pdbx_seq_one_letter_code
_entity_poly.pdbx_strand_id
1 'polypeptide(L)'
;MHPAKVDRAHLLRLTDLPNVGPACEKDLQRIGIRMPAQLHGRDAYDMYAQLCLCTGVTHDPCVIDVFLSLVRFMQGEPARNWWDFSAERKATLAAERVGPPATAPQPARRVVHPGAGSDGKRRS
;
A
#
# COMPACT_ATOMS: atom_id res chain seq x y z
N MET A 1 19.47 -10.22 4.83
CA MET A 1 20.52 -9.35 5.40
C MET A 1 20.09 -8.78 6.75
N HIS A 2 20.99 -8.64 7.73
CA HIS A 2 20.65 -7.88 8.96
C HIS A 2 20.62 -6.38 8.64
N PRO A 3 19.60 -5.60 9.07
CA PRO A 3 19.46 -4.18 8.69
C PRO A 3 20.71 -3.33 8.92
N ALA A 4 21.39 -3.53 10.06
CA ALA A 4 22.61 -2.79 10.42
C ALA A 4 23.83 -3.07 9.51
N LYS A 5 23.76 -4.06 8.61
CA LYS A 5 24.86 -4.45 7.71
C LYS A 5 24.61 -4.07 6.26
N VAL A 6 23.41 -3.60 5.92
CA VAL A 6 23.01 -3.33 4.53
C VAL A 6 23.83 -2.18 3.97
N ASP A 7 24.36 -2.36 2.76
CA ASP A 7 24.98 -1.30 1.98
C ASP A 7 24.07 -0.89 0.83
N ARG A 8 23.51 0.32 0.91
CA ARG A 8 22.60 0.87 -0.11
C ARG A 8 23.29 1.06 -1.47
N ALA A 9 24.60 1.26 -1.50
CA ALA A 9 25.35 1.42 -2.74
C ALA A 9 25.54 0.10 -3.50
N HIS A 10 25.32 -1.05 -2.84
CA HIS A 10 25.62 -2.38 -3.38
C HIS A 10 24.42 -3.34 -3.24
N LEU A 11 23.29 -3.01 -3.87
CA LEU A 11 22.06 -3.83 -3.88
C LEU A 11 21.91 -4.59 -5.21
N LEU A 12 22.71 -5.65 -5.41
CA LEU A 12 22.71 -6.41 -6.67
C LEU A 12 21.67 -7.54 -6.67
N ARG A 13 21.39 -8.10 -5.50
CA ARG A 13 20.52 -9.25 -5.29
C ARG A 13 19.46 -8.92 -4.25
N LEU A 14 18.35 -9.67 -4.27
CA LEU A 14 17.29 -9.50 -3.28
C LEU A 14 17.80 -9.79 -1.86
N THR A 15 18.72 -10.74 -1.70
CA THR A 15 19.33 -11.07 -0.40
C THR A 15 20.19 -9.96 0.20
N ASP A 16 20.55 -8.95 -0.59
CA ASP A 16 21.33 -7.78 -0.13
C ASP A 16 20.42 -6.78 0.61
N LEU A 17 19.10 -6.86 0.40
CA LEU A 17 18.10 -6.03 1.08
C LEU A 17 17.95 -6.39 2.56
N PRO A 18 17.58 -5.41 3.42
CA PRO A 18 17.31 -5.67 4.83
C PRO A 18 16.22 -6.73 4.96
N ASN A 19 16.33 -7.59 5.98
CA ASN A 19 15.31 -8.59 6.33
C ASN A 19 15.07 -9.70 5.28
N VAL A 20 15.75 -9.68 4.13
CA VAL A 20 15.60 -10.73 3.10
C VAL A 20 16.56 -11.89 3.33
N GLY A 21 16.01 -13.07 3.58
CA GLY A 21 16.71 -14.35 3.48
C GLY A 21 16.20 -15.18 2.28
N PRO A 22 16.71 -16.41 2.07
CA PRO A 22 16.36 -17.24 0.91
C PRO A 22 14.87 -17.55 0.76
N ALA A 23 14.12 -17.63 1.88
CA ALA A 23 12.67 -17.84 1.85
C ALA A 23 11.95 -16.61 1.28
N CYS A 24 12.22 -15.44 1.86
CA CYS A 24 11.65 -14.16 1.40
C CYS A 24 12.04 -13.85 -0.05
N GLU A 25 13.27 -14.17 -0.47
CA GLU A 25 13.68 -14.04 -1.88
C GLU A 25 12.79 -14.87 -2.81
N LYS A 26 12.47 -16.12 -2.46
CA LYS A 26 11.56 -16.96 -3.25
C LYS A 26 10.16 -16.37 -3.31
N ASP A 27 9.67 -15.80 -2.22
CA ASP A 27 8.35 -15.16 -2.18
C ASP A 27 8.28 -13.92 -3.08
N LEU A 28 9.32 -13.07 -3.05
CA LEU A 28 9.46 -11.94 -3.97
C LEU A 28 9.50 -12.41 -5.44
N GLN A 29 10.23 -13.48 -5.72
CA GLN A 29 10.31 -14.05 -7.08
C GLN A 29 8.95 -14.59 -7.55
N ARG A 30 8.14 -15.17 -6.67
CA ARG A 30 6.77 -15.64 -6.99
C ARG A 30 5.87 -14.51 -7.46
N ILE A 31 6.00 -13.32 -6.88
CA ILE A 31 5.25 -12.12 -7.28
C ILE A 31 5.97 -11.29 -8.36
N GLY A 32 6.96 -11.88 -9.04
CA GLY A 32 7.63 -11.29 -10.20
C GLY A 32 8.78 -10.32 -9.88
N ILE A 33 9.17 -10.18 -8.62
CA ILE A 33 10.27 -9.33 -8.17
C ILE A 33 11.55 -10.18 -8.12
N ARG A 34 12.50 -9.88 -8.99
CA ARG A 34 13.78 -10.60 -9.13
C ARG A 34 15.01 -9.75 -8.77
N MET A 35 14.87 -8.43 -8.70
CA MET A 35 15.96 -7.52 -8.33
C MET A 35 15.48 -6.35 -7.46
N PRO A 36 16.33 -5.78 -6.60
CA PRO A 36 15.96 -4.70 -5.68
C PRO A 36 15.28 -3.51 -6.35
N ALA A 37 15.73 -3.10 -7.53
CA ALA A 37 15.18 -1.95 -8.24
C ALA A 37 13.67 -2.06 -8.54
N GLN A 38 13.12 -3.27 -8.66
CA GLN A 38 11.71 -3.52 -8.98
C GLN A 38 10.75 -3.26 -7.81
N LEU A 39 11.28 -2.96 -6.62
CA LEU A 39 10.50 -2.55 -5.44
C LEU A 39 10.11 -1.07 -5.48
N HIS A 40 10.72 -0.24 -6.33
CA HIS A 40 10.33 1.17 -6.46
C HIS A 40 8.88 1.28 -6.93
N GLY A 41 8.10 2.10 -6.22
CA GLY A 41 6.68 2.32 -6.52
C GLY A 41 5.76 1.14 -6.19
N ARG A 42 6.25 0.09 -5.54
CA ARG A 42 5.42 -1.01 -5.03
C ARG A 42 4.76 -0.64 -3.71
N ASP A 43 3.58 -1.19 -3.48
CA ASP A 43 2.89 -1.16 -2.19
C ASP A 43 3.04 -2.51 -1.48
N ALA A 44 3.30 -2.47 -0.18
CA ALA A 44 3.58 -3.66 0.63
C ALA A 44 2.34 -4.55 0.83
N TYR A 45 1.14 -3.95 0.92
CA TYR A 45 -0.12 -4.67 1.12
C TYR A 45 -0.55 -5.33 -0.20
N ASP A 46 -0.40 -4.64 -1.33
CA ASP A 46 -0.62 -5.23 -2.66
C ASP A 46 0.34 -6.39 -2.93
N MET A 47 1.62 -6.24 -2.60
CA MET A 47 2.60 -7.33 -2.72
C MET A 47 2.19 -8.56 -1.90
N TYR A 48 1.69 -8.37 -0.68
CA TYR A 48 1.20 -9.45 0.16
C TYR A 48 -0.06 -10.11 -0.41
N ALA A 49 -1.02 -9.31 -0.90
CA ALA A 49 -2.21 -9.83 -1.56
C ALA A 49 -1.85 -10.67 -2.79
N GLN A 50 -0.92 -10.16 -3.62
CA GLN A 50 -0.37 -10.90 -4.77
C GLN A 50 0.28 -12.20 -4.36
N LEU A 51 1.08 -12.21 -3.28
CA LEU A 51 1.71 -13.44 -2.80
C LEU A 51 0.66 -14.48 -2.40
N CYS A 52 -0.35 -14.07 -1.62
CA CYS A 52 -1.42 -14.96 -1.20
C CYS A 52 -2.20 -15.53 -2.40
N LEU A 53 -2.50 -14.70 -3.39
CA LEU A 53 -3.15 -15.12 -4.64
C LEU A 53 -2.30 -16.09 -5.44
N CYS A 54 -1.01 -15.81 -5.60
CA CYS A 54 -0.08 -16.67 -6.36
C CYS A 54 0.13 -18.03 -5.71
N THR A 55 0.11 -18.12 -4.37
CA THR A 55 0.31 -19.38 -3.65
C THR A 55 -0.98 -20.11 -3.30
N GLY A 56 -2.14 -19.44 -3.40
CA GLY A 56 -3.43 -19.98 -2.95
C GLY A 56 -3.52 -20.19 -1.43
N VAL A 57 -2.67 -19.50 -0.65
CA VAL A 57 -2.55 -19.65 0.80
C VAL A 57 -2.56 -18.27 1.44
N THR A 58 -3.27 -18.14 2.57
CA THR A 58 -3.15 -16.95 3.41
C THR A 58 -1.86 -17.07 4.23
N HIS A 59 -0.86 -16.27 3.89
CA HIS A 59 0.40 -16.21 4.61
C HIS A 59 0.24 -15.53 5.97
N ASP A 60 1.24 -15.65 6.83
CA ASP A 60 1.25 -14.90 8.08
C ASP A 60 1.32 -13.38 7.78
N PRO A 61 0.50 -12.54 8.44
CA PRO A 61 0.50 -11.10 8.20
C PRO A 61 1.84 -10.41 8.49
N CYS A 62 2.75 -11.02 9.25
CA CYS A 62 4.10 -10.47 9.47
C CYS A 62 4.92 -10.37 8.17
N VAL A 63 4.53 -11.06 7.10
CA VAL A 63 5.11 -10.87 5.77
C VAL A 63 4.92 -9.44 5.26
N ILE A 64 3.78 -8.79 5.58
CA ILE A 64 3.55 -7.38 5.27
C ILE A 64 4.59 -6.49 5.97
N ASP A 65 4.95 -6.81 7.22
CA ASP A 65 5.95 -6.04 7.98
C ASP A 65 7.33 -6.10 7.29
N VAL A 66 7.68 -7.28 6.75
CA VAL A 66 8.88 -7.44 5.92
C VAL A 66 8.76 -6.58 4.66
N PHE A 67 7.66 -6.67 3.90
CA PHE A 67 7.48 -5.89 2.67
C PHE A 67 7.46 -4.38 2.91
N LEU A 68 6.85 -3.90 3.99
CA LEU A 68 6.92 -2.50 4.42
C LEU A 68 8.37 -2.07 4.63
N SER A 69 9.16 -2.88 5.34
CA SER A 69 10.58 -2.59 5.56
C SER A 69 11.37 -2.48 4.25
N LEU A 70 11.04 -3.30 3.24
CA LEU A 70 11.68 -3.25 1.93
C LEU A 70 11.28 -2.00 1.15
N VAL A 71 9.98 -1.72 1.06
CA VAL A 71 9.45 -0.58 0.30
C VAL A 71 9.95 0.74 0.90
N ARG A 72 9.87 0.91 2.23
CA ARG A 72 10.35 2.10 2.94
C ARG A 72 11.86 2.30 2.75
N PHE A 73 12.62 1.21 2.86
CA PHE A 73 14.06 1.25 2.58
C PHE A 73 14.33 1.70 1.14
N MET A 74 13.64 1.14 0.14
CA MET A 74 13.80 1.52 -1.27
C MET A 74 13.33 2.95 -1.57
N GLN A 75 12.42 3.51 -0.77
CA GLN A 75 11.99 4.92 -0.83
C GLN A 75 12.98 5.89 -0.18
N GLY A 76 14.08 5.40 0.40
CA GLY A 76 15.15 6.22 0.98
C GLY A 76 15.21 6.24 2.50
N GLU A 77 14.27 5.57 3.20
CA GLU A 77 14.34 5.48 4.66
C GLU A 77 15.50 4.59 5.14
N PRO A 78 16.00 4.80 6.37
CA PRO A 78 17.02 3.92 6.94
C PRO A 78 16.57 2.45 6.97
N ALA A 79 17.53 1.53 6.86
CA ALA A 79 17.25 0.11 7.07
C ALA A 79 16.80 -0.11 8.54
N ARG A 80 15.63 -0.73 8.72
CA ARG A 80 15.03 -1.03 10.02
C ARG A 80 14.69 -2.51 10.13
N ASN A 81 14.48 -2.98 11.36
CA ASN A 81 13.99 -4.32 11.54
C ASN A 81 12.54 -4.40 11.06
N TRP A 82 12.14 -5.54 10.49
CA TRP A 82 10.77 -5.68 9.98
C TRP A 82 9.72 -5.50 11.08
N TRP A 83 9.99 -5.94 12.31
CA TRP A 83 9.01 -5.84 13.40
C TRP A 83 8.73 -4.39 13.84
N ASP A 84 9.57 -3.42 13.49
CA ASP A 84 9.33 -2.00 13.76
C ASP A 84 8.06 -1.49 13.04
N PHE A 85 7.63 -2.19 11.97
CA PHE A 85 6.42 -1.88 11.20
C PHE A 85 5.16 -2.62 11.69
N SER A 86 5.27 -3.47 12.72
CA SER A 86 4.14 -4.28 13.21
C SER A 86 2.97 -3.42 13.70
N ALA A 87 3.27 -2.27 14.32
CA ALA A 87 2.25 -1.35 14.82
C ALA A 87 1.48 -0.69 13.68
N GLU A 88 2.17 -0.25 12.62
CA GLU A 88 1.58 0.32 11.40
C GLU A 88 0.63 -0.69 10.77
N ARG A 89 1.10 -1.91 10.48
CA ARG A 89 0.26 -2.96 9.90
C ARG A 89 -0.98 -3.24 10.73
N LYS A 90 -0.84 -3.42 12.05
CA LYS A 90 -1.98 -3.72 12.93
C LYS A 90 -3.03 -2.61 12.87
N ALA A 91 -2.60 -1.35 12.86
CA ALA A 91 -3.50 -0.21 12.75
C ALA A 91 -4.23 -0.18 11.40
N THR A 92 -3.51 -0.36 10.29
CA THR A 92 -4.08 -0.38 8.94
C THR A 92 -5.11 -1.49 8.79
N LEU A 93 -4.78 -2.73 9.15
CA LEU A 93 -5.70 -3.86 9.05
C LEU A 93 -6.91 -3.74 9.99
N ALA A 94 -6.75 -3.09 11.15
CA ALA A 94 -7.88 -2.79 12.02
C ALA A 94 -8.83 -1.76 11.40
N ALA A 95 -8.29 -0.71 10.77
CA ALA A 95 -9.09 0.31 10.09
C ALA A 95 -9.88 -0.28 8.92
N GLU A 96 -9.29 -1.17 8.12
CA GLU A 96 -9.99 -1.86 7.02
C GLU A 96 -11.17 -2.72 7.49
N ARG A 97 -11.04 -3.38 8.66
CA ARG A 97 -12.11 -4.19 9.25
C ARG A 97 -13.29 -3.38 9.75
N VAL A 98 -13.03 -2.16 10.23
CA VAL A 98 -14.08 -1.24 10.70
C VAL A 98 -14.83 -0.62 9.52
N GLY A 99 -14.27 -0.69 8.31
CA GLY A 99 -14.78 0.00 7.13
C GLY A 99 -14.68 1.52 7.29
N PRO A 100 -14.80 2.31 6.21
CA PRO A 100 -15.11 3.72 6.38
C PRO A 100 -16.44 3.81 7.16
N PRO A 101 -16.60 4.78 8.09
CA PRO A 101 -17.93 5.03 8.65
C PRO A 101 -18.89 5.20 7.49
N ALA A 102 -20.00 4.45 7.50
CA ALA A 102 -21.05 4.57 6.50
C ALA A 102 -21.34 6.06 6.33
N THR A 103 -20.95 6.62 5.19
CA THR A 103 -21.12 8.05 4.94
C THR A 103 -22.63 8.28 5.01
N ALA A 104 -23.08 9.05 6.00
CA ALA A 104 -24.48 9.42 6.12
C ALA A 104 -24.95 9.96 4.75
N PRO A 105 -26.15 9.59 4.27
CA PRO A 105 -26.62 10.08 3.00
C PRO A 105 -26.62 11.61 3.03
N GLN A 106 -25.79 12.20 2.16
CA GLN A 106 -25.77 13.65 1.99
C GLN A 106 -27.20 14.09 1.63
N PRO A 107 -27.79 15.07 2.34
CA PRO A 107 -29.10 15.56 1.97
C PRO A 107 -29.03 16.06 0.53
N ALA A 108 -29.95 15.58 -0.31
CA ALA A 108 -30.01 15.91 -1.72
C ALA A 108 -29.88 17.43 -1.91
N ARG A 109 -28.84 17.86 -2.61
CA ARG A 109 -28.68 19.25 -3.05
C ARG A 109 -29.97 19.66 -3.75
N ARG A 110 -30.72 20.59 -3.15
CA ARG A 110 -31.90 21.20 -3.76
C ARG A 110 -31.45 21.86 -5.07
N VAL A 111 -31.82 21.27 -6.21
CA VAL A 111 -31.63 21.89 -7.52
C VAL A 111 -32.47 23.15 -7.53
N VAL A 112 -31.81 24.32 -7.48
CA VAL A 112 -32.46 25.61 -7.70
C VAL A 112 -32.50 25.81 -9.20
N HIS A 113 -33.68 25.66 -9.80
CA HIS A 113 -33.90 26.05 -11.19
C HIS A 113 -33.93 27.59 -11.28
N PRO A 114 -33.15 28.23 -12.18
CA PRO A 114 -33.34 29.64 -12.46
C PRO A 114 -34.66 29.84 -13.22
N GLY A 115 -35.49 30.73 -12.69
CA GLY A 115 -36.81 31.05 -13.22
C GLY A 115 -36.75 31.59 -14.65
N ALA A 116 -37.66 31.09 -15.48
CA ALA A 116 -37.96 31.65 -16.78
C ALA A 116 -38.57 33.06 -16.61
N GLY A 117 -37.87 34.06 -17.13
CA GLY A 117 -38.43 35.39 -17.36
C GLY A 117 -39.33 35.35 -18.60
N SER A 118 -40.62 35.57 -18.39
CA SER A 118 -41.58 35.74 -19.48
C SER A 118 -42.23 37.12 -19.42
N ASP A 119 -42.26 37.74 -20.59
CA ASP A 119 -43.33 38.58 -21.13
C ASP A 119 -43.49 40.02 -20.61
N GLY A 120 -42.79 40.93 -21.30
CA GLY A 120 -43.17 42.33 -21.40
C GLY A 120 -44.41 42.49 -22.30
N LYS A 121 -45.56 42.68 -21.66
CA LYS A 121 -46.84 42.94 -22.32
C LYS A 121 -46.99 44.41 -22.70
N ARG A 122 -47.31 44.66 -23.98
CA ARG A 122 -47.86 45.91 -24.55
C ARG A 122 -48.96 46.55 -23.69
N ARG A 123 -48.99 47.88 -23.69
CA ARG A 123 -50.13 48.84 -23.70
C ARG A 123 -49.51 50.23 -23.45
N SER A 124 -49.79 51.33 -24.15
CA SER A 124 -50.77 51.72 -25.17
C SER A 124 -50.16 52.84 -26.02
#